data_AF-A0A8J7KP18-F1
#
_entry.id   AF-A0A8J7KP18-F1
#
_cell.length_a   1.000
_cell.length_b   1.000
_cell.length_c   1.000
_cell.angle_alpha   90.00
_cell.angle_beta   90.00
_cell.angle_gamma   90.00
#
_symmetry.space_group_name_H-M   'P 1'
#
loop_
_entity.id
_entity.type
_entity.pdbx_description
1 polymer ?
#
loop_
_entity_poly.entity_id
_entity_poly.type
_entity_poly.pdbx_seq_one_letter_code
_entity_poly.pdbx_strand_id
1 'polypeptide(L)'
;MRDWWVRRGWLSRREAVRDLVGCAVAIVVPFGVAALFLLQVAAAVAAQQGHGVHGQWTATSLHHAAKGPGTTWYGVFVPDGDGPAQPDVALFHTVDGIDVGRSVPAIVAGTPEHVFAASNTTAWVAPCVWAAVFSGLAALVTWFVAHHVRPVA
;
A
#
# COMPACT_ATOMS: atom_id res chain seq x y z
N MET A 1 58.08 1.54 -6.08
CA MET A 1 57.19 0.99 -7.15
C MET A 1 56.17 -0.04 -6.64
N ARG A 2 56.46 -0.90 -5.65
CA ARG A 2 55.48 -1.87 -5.11
C ARG A 2 54.23 -1.23 -4.47
N ASP A 3 54.38 -0.11 -3.78
CA ASP A 3 53.28 0.54 -3.05
C ASP A 3 52.19 1.15 -3.93
N TRP A 4 52.49 1.39 -5.21
CA TRP A 4 51.56 1.96 -6.17
C TRP A 4 50.56 0.92 -6.69
N TRP A 5 51.01 -0.32 -6.89
CA TRP A 5 50.15 -1.43 -7.31
C TRP A 5 49.19 -1.88 -6.21
N VAL A 6 49.65 -1.89 -4.97
CA VAL A 6 48.81 -2.22 -3.80
C VAL A 6 47.70 -1.19 -3.60
N ARG A 7 48.01 0.12 -3.74
CA ARG A 7 47.00 1.19 -3.64
C ARG A 7 45.95 1.13 -4.75
N ARG A 8 46.33 0.81 -5.99
CA ARG A 8 45.38 0.63 -7.10
C ARG A 8 44.40 -0.52 -6.87
N GLY A 9 44.88 -1.67 -6.40
CA GLY A 9 44.02 -2.82 -6.13
C GLY A 9 43.06 -2.62 -4.95
N TRP A 10 43.41 -1.74 -4.01
CA TRP A 10 42.58 -1.42 -2.85
C TRP A 10 41.46 -0.42 -3.18
N LEU A 11 41.75 0.56 -4.05
CA LEU A 11 40.75 1.51 -4.56
C LEU A 11 39.69 0.80 -5.43
N SER A 12 40.10 -0.11 -6.32
CA SER A 12 39.15 -0.83 -7.19
C SER A 12 38.19 -1.74 -6.42
N ARG A 13 38.64 -2.36 -5.32
CA ARG A 13 37.78 -3.18 -4.45
C ARG A 13 36.75 -2.34 -3.70
N ARG A 14 37.13 -1.16 -3.22
CA ARG A 14 36.21 -0.25 -2.50
C ARG A 14 35.15 0.32 -3.44
N GLU A 15 35.53 0.67 -4.66
CA GLU A 15 34.60 1.12 -5.70
C GLU A 15 33.62 0.00 -6.09
N ALA A 16 34.13 -1.22 -6.35
CA ALA A 16 33.28 -2.37 -6.66
C ALA A 16 32.29 -2.71 -5.54
N VAL A 17 32.72 -2.67 -4.27
CA VAL A 17 31.83 -2.91 -3.12
C VAL A 17 30.79 -1.81 -3.00
N ARG A 18 31.17 -0.54 -3.17
CA ARG A 18 30.23 0.58 -3.13
C ARG A 18 29.17 0.47 -4.22
N ASP A 19 29.57 0.11 -5.44
CA ASP A 19 28.65 -0.02 -6.56
C ASP A 19 27.70 -1.21 -6.35
N LEU A 20 28.19 -2.34 -5.84
CA LEU A 20 27.35 -3.48 -5.44
C LEU A 20 26.33 -3.11 -4.36
N VAL A 21 26.75 -2.39 -3.32
CA VAL A 21 25.86 -1.92 -2.25
C VAL A 21 24.84 -0.92 -2.80
N GLY A 22 25.25 0.00 -3.67
CA GLY A 22 24.36 0.93 -4.34
C GLY A 22 23.29 0.22 -5.18
N CYS A 23 23.68 -0.78 -5.97
CA CYS A 23 22.74 -1.61 -6.73
C CYS A 23 21.79 -2.38 -5.81
N ALA A 24 22.28 -2.96 -4.72
CA ALA A 24 21.44 -3.68 -3.76
C ALA A 24 20.39 -2.76 -3.12
N VAL A 25 20.78 -1.57 -2.67
CA VAL A 25 19.85 -0.58 -2.08
C VAL A 25 18.83 -0.08 -3.12
N ALA A 26 19.27 0.17 -4.36
CA ALA A 26 18.39 0.61 -5.46
C ALA A 26 17.31 -0.40 -5.82
N ILE A 27 17.52 -1.69 -5.52
CA ILE A 27 16.53 -2.74 -5.71
C ILE A 27 15.70 -2.91 -4.44
N VAL A 28 16.34 -3.08 -3.28
CA VAL A 28 15.63 -3.45 -2.05
C VAL A 28 14.67 -2.37 -1.58
N VAL A 29 15.03 -1.08 -1.70
CA VAL A 29 14.18 0.01 -1.18
C VAL A 29 12.87 0.14 -1.97
N PRO A 30 12.85 0.24 -3.31
CA PRO A 30 11.59 0.27 -4.07
C PRO A 30 10.73 -0.98 -3.86
N PHE A 31 11.34 -2.17 -3.81
CA PHE A 31 10.59 -3.40 -3.55
C PHE A 31 10.00 -3.45 -2.15
N GLY A 32 10.74 -2.98 -1.14
CA GLY A 32 10.24 -2.87 0.23
C GLY A 32 9.07 -1.89 0.33
N VAL A 33 9.15 -0.75 -0.36
CA VAL A 33 8.05 0.23 -0.44
C VAL A 33 6.83 -0.39 -1.10
N ALA A 34 6.98 -1.05 -2.24
CA ALA A 34 5.87 -1.74 -2.91
C ALA A 34 5.23 -2.81 -2.02
N ALA A 35 6.05 -3.55 -1.24
CA ALA A 35 5.57 -4.60 -0.36
C ALA A 35 4.62 -4.11 0.74
N LEU A 36 4.76 -2.85 1.19
CA LEU A 36 3.84 -2.25 2.18
C LEU A 36 2.39 -2.17 1.68
N PHE A 37 2.19 -2.10 0.35
CA PHE A 37 0.86 -2.02 -0.26
C PHE A 37 0.28 -3.38 -0.64
N LEU A 38 1.10 -4.46 -0.66
CA LEU A 38 0.68 -5.78 -1.14
C LEU A 38 -0.50 -6.35 -0.36
N LEU A 39 -0.50 -6.21 0.96
CA LEU A 39 -1.58 -6.77 1.80
C LEU A 39 -2.93 -6.10 1.51
N GLN A 40 -2.93 -4.78 1.33
CA GLN A 40 -4.16 -4.04 0.98
C GLN A 40 -4.64 -4.38 -0.43
N VAL A 41 -3.71 -4.49 -1.39
CA VAL A 41 -4.03 -4.90 -2.77
C VAL A 41 -4.61 -6.31 -2.79
N ALA A 42 -3.99 -7.25 -2.08
CA ALA A 42 -4.45 -8.65 -2.01
C ALA A 42 -5.85 -8.76 -1.41
N ALA A 43 -6.13 -8.05 -0.33
CA ALA A 43 -7.46 -7.96 0.28
C ALA A 43 -8.51 -7.40 -0.69
N ALA A 44 -8.20 -6.28 -1.36
CA ALA A 44 -9.12 -5.66 -2.31
C ALA A 44 -9.38 -6.54 -3.54
N VAL A 45 -8.36 -7.23 -4.06
CA VAL A 45 -8.50 -8.19 -5.17
C VAL A 45 -9.30 -9.41 -4.75
N ALA A 46 -9.04 -9.95 -3.56
CA ALA A 46 -9.81 -11.07 -3.02
C ALA A 46 -11.30 -10.69 -2.90
N ALA A 47 -11.60 -9.51 -2.35
CA ALA A 47 -12.97 -9.01 -2.28
C ALA A 47 -13.60 -8.82 -3.68
N GLN A 48 -12.86 -8.29 -4.66
CA GLN A 48 -13.34 -8.17 -6.05
C GLN A 48 -13.68 -9.53 -6.67
N GLN A 49 -12.91 -10.56 -6.35
CA GLN A 49 -13.17 -11.94 -6.78
C GLN A 49 -14.30 -12.63 -5.99
N GLY A 50 -14.89 -11.94 -5.01
CA GLY A 50 -15.94 -12.49 -4.15
C GLY A 50 -15.41 -13.37 -3.01
N HIS A 51 -14.10 -13.38 -2.75
CA HIS A 51 -13.50 -14.09 -1.63
C HIS A 51 -13.56 -13.25 -0.36
N GLY A 52 -13.89 -13.89 0.77
CA GLY A 52 -13.98 -13.25 2.08
C GLY A 52 -15.27 -13.62 2.81
N VAL A 53 -15.51 -12.98 3.95
CA VAL A 53 -16.77 -13.15 4.70
C VAL A 53 -17.77 -12.14 4.15
N HIS A 54 -18.83 -12.65 3.52
CA HIS A 54 -19.93 -11.83 3.04
C HIS A 54 -20.83 -11.47 4.21
N GLY A 55 -21.29 -10.23 4.22
CA GLY A 55 -22.21 -9.75 5.23
C GLY A 55 -22.92 -8.49 4.78
N GLN A 56 -23.87 -8.09 5.59
CA GLN A 56 -24.55 -6.81 5.50
C GLN A 56 -23.98 -5.92 6.59
N TRP A 57 -23.65 -4.69 6.23
CA TRP A 57 -23.02 -3.74 7.13
C TRP A 57 -23.92 -2.51 7.23
N THR A 58 -24.49 -2.29 8.42
CA THR A 58 -25.35 -1.14 8.68
C THR A 58 -24.54 0.00 9.27
N ALA A 59 -24.54 1.16 8.62
CA ALA A 59 -23.86 2.35 9.13
C ALA A 59 -24.62 2.92 10.33
N THR A 60 -24.00 3.01 11.51
CA THR A 60 -24.60 3.64 12.70
C THR A 60 -24.08 5.07 12.93
N SER A 61 -22.92 5.39 12.38
CA SER A 61 -22.36 6.74 12.34
C SER A 61 -21.41 6.89 11.15
N LEU A 62 -21.36 8.07 10.53
CA LEU A 62 -20.48 8.38 9.39
C LEU A 62 -19.70 9.65 9.70
N HIS A 63 -18.37 9.61 9.52
CA HIS A 63 -17.50 10.73 9.88
C HIS A 63 -16.63 11.23 8.74
N HIS A 64 -16.44 10.44 7.67
CA HIS A 64 -15.67 10.89 6.52
C HIS A 64 -16.12 10.20 5.23
N ALA A 65 -16.32 10.98 4.17
CA ALA A 65 -16.55 10.50 2.81
C ALA A 65 -15.51 11.14 1.89
N ALA A 66 -14.50 10.37 1.49
CA ALA A 66 -13.58 10.82 0.45
C ALA A 66 -14.31 10.78 -0.89
N LYS A 67 -14.72 11.95 -1.41
CA LYS A 67 -15.46 12.04 -2.67
C LYS A 67 -14.51 11.80 -3.86
N GLY A 68 -14.86 10.85 -4.73
CA GLY A 68 -14.10 10.48 -5.92
C GLY A 68 -14.66 9.19 -6.56
N PRO A 69 -14.10 8.70 -7.67
CA PRO A 69 -14.45 7.37 -8.18
C PRO A 69 -14.11 6.33 -7.11
N GLY A 70 -15.14 5.76 -6.47
CA GLY A 70 -15.00 4.81 -5.38
C GLY A 70 -15.01 5.39 -3.98
N THR A 71 -16.02 6.22 -3.68
CA THR A 71 -16.22 6.84 -2.37
C THR A 71 -15.99 5.84 -1.23
N THR A 72 -15.04 6.17 -0.35
CA THR A 72 -14.78 5.42 0.87
C THR A 72 -15.47 6.11 2.04
N TRP A 73 -16.26 5.35 2.78
CA TRP A 73 -16.98 5.83 3.95
C TRP A 73 -16.33 5.30 5.21
N TYR A 74 -16.10 6.20 6.16
CA TYR A 74 -15.58 5.85 7.48
C TYR A 74 -16.66 6.05 8.52
N GLY A 75 -16.81 5.05 9.38
CA GLY A 75 -17.90 5.07 10.33
C GLY A 75 -17.88 3.90 11.30
N VAL A 76 -18.93 3.88 12.11
CA VAL A 76 -19.25 2.72 12.93
C VAL A 76 -20.23 1.87 12.13
N PHE A 77 -19.95 0.58 12.02
CA PHE A 77 -20.82 -0.34 11.31
C PHE A 77 -21.12 -1.59 12.14
N VAL A 78 -22.32 -2.11 11.98
CA VAL A 78 -22.76 -3.35 12.61
C VAL A 78 -22.93 -4.42 11.52
N PRO A 79 -22.26 -5.58 11.64
CA PRO A 79 -22.53 -6.72 10.76
C PRO A 79 -23.89 -7.34 11.10
N ASP A 80 -24.65 -7.77 10.09
CA ASP A 80 -25.93 -8.45 10.31
C ASP A 80 -25.77 -9.67 11.25
N GLY A 81 -26.68 -9.77 12.23
CA GLY A 81 -26.68 -10.81 13.26
C GLY A 81 -26.32 -10.33 14.67
N ASP A 82 -26.57 -9.06 15.00
CA ASP A 82 -26.30 -8.42 16.30
C ASP A 82 -24.83 -8.53 16.75
N GLY A 83 -23.91 -8.63 15.78
CA GLY A 83 -22.48 -8.60 16.07
C GLY A 83 -22.06 -7.26 16.71
N PRO A 84 -20.94 -7.23 17.45
CA PRO A 84 -20.48 -5.99 18.08
C PRO A 84 -20.23 -4.93 17.02
N ALA A 85 -20.67 -3.70 17.31
CA ALA A 85 -20.40 -2.55 16.48
C ALA A 85 -18.89 -2.34 16.33
N GLN A 86 -18.43 -2.20 15.09
CA GLN A 86 -17.02 -1.98 14.80
C GLN A 86 -16.80 -0.49 14.51
N PRO A 87 -16.01 0.21 15.35
CA PRO A 87 -15.62 1.59 15.08
C PRO A 87 -14.57 1.65 13.97
N ASP A 88 -14.46 2.82 13.35
CA ASP A 88 -13.42 3.18 12.38
C ASP A 88 -13.31 2.24 11.16
N VAL A 89 -14.43 1.64 10.76
CA VAL A 89 -14.48 0.77 9.58
C VAL A 89 -14.44 1.62 8.32
N ALA A 90 -13.53 1.27 7.43
CA ALA A 90 -13.45 1.83 6.09
C ALA A 90 -14.25 0.94 5.13
N LEU A 91 -15.40 1.45 4.67
CA LEU A 91 -16.20 0.83 3.62
C LEU A 91 -15.80 1.40 2.26
N PHE A 92 -15.05 0.61 1.49
CA PHE A 92 -14.49 1.02 0.20
C PHE A 92 -15.47 0.84 -0.95
N HIS A 93 -15.46 1.79 -1.89
CA HIS A 93 -16.04 1.65 -3.24
C HIS A 93 -17.55 1.35 -3.25
N THR A 94 -18.28 1.90 -2.29
CA THR A 94 -19.74 1.79 -2.23
C THR A 94 -20.41 2.81 -3.16
N VAL A 95 -21.67 2.52 -3.54
CA VAL A 95 -22.56 3.46 -4.21
C VAL A 95 -22.67 4.77 -3.41
N ASP A 96 -22.74 5.89 -4.13
CA ASP A 96 -22.95 7.21 -3.55
C ASP A 96 -24.23 7.21 -2.70
N GLY A 97 -24.15 7.80 -1.49
CA GLY A 97 -25.29 7.97 -0.59
C GLY A 97 -25.51 6.81 0.40
N ILE A 98 -24.50 6.44 1.17
CA ILE A 98 -24.75 5.71 2.42
C ILE A 98 -25.28 6.71 3.45
N ASP A 99 -26.44 6.39 4.01
CA ASP A 99 -27.04 7.09 5.14
C ASP A 99 -26.95 6.20 6.39
N VAL A 100 -26.96 6.85 7.57
CA VAL A 100 -27.07 6.13 8.84
C VAL A 100 -28.37 5.31 8.86
N GLY A 101 -28.27 4.05 9.29
CA GLY A 101 -29.35 3.07 9.29
C GLY A 101 -29.51 2.29 7.98
N ARG A 102 -28.75 2.63 6.93
CA ARG A 102 -28.74 1.86 5.69
C ARG A 102 -27.79 0.67 5.80
N SER A 103 -28.30 -0.50 5.42
CA SER A 103 -27.48 -1.71 5.27
C SER A 103 -26.92 -1.80 3.85
N VAL A 104 -25.65 -2.20 3.75
CA VAL A 104 -24.96 -2.41 2.47
C VAL A 104 -24.31 -3.79 2.44
N PRO A 105 -24.50 -4.57 1.34
CA PRO A 105 -23.78 -5.82 1.14
C PRO A 105 -22.29 -5.55 0.95
N ALA A 106 -21.49 -6.17 1.80
CA ALA A 106 -20.06 -5.94 1.83
C ALA A 106 -19.29 -7.23 2.19
N ILE A 107 -18.01 -7.25 1.84
CA ILE A 107 -17.12 -8.38 1.98
C ILE A 107 -15.95 -7.95 2.85
N VAL A 108 -15.72 -8.71 3.93
CA VAL A 108 -14.51 -8.59 4.75
C VAL A 108 -13.46 -9.50 4.14
N ALA A 109 -12.40 -8.90 3.59
CA ALA A 109 -11.26 -9.62 3.03
C ALA A 109 -9.98 -9.14 3.72
N GLY A 110 -9.32 -10.01 4.48
CA GLY A 110 -8.13 -9.65 5.26
C GLY A 110 -8.50 -9.19 6.68
N THR A 111 -8.50 -7.87 6.91
CA THR A 111 -8.72 -7.28 8.24
C THR A 111 -10.17 -6.82 8.44
N PRO A 112 -10.77 -6.99 9.63
CA PRO A 112 -12.16 -6.61 9.89
C PRO A 112 -12.47 -5.11 9.74
N GLU A 113 -11.45 -4.25 9.92
CA GLU A 113 -11.56 -2.79 9.78
C GLU A 113 -11.69 -2.33 8.31
N HIS A 114 -11.35 -3.19 7.35
CA HIS A 114 -11.41 -2.89 5.92
C HIS A 114 -12.49 -3.75 5.26
N VAL A 115 -13.58 -3.09 4.89
CA VAL A 115 -14.74 -3.75 4.32
C VAL A 115 -14.96 -3.23 2.90
N PHE A 116 -15.17 -4.13 1.96
CA PHE A 116 -15.28 -3.80 0.54
C PHE A 116 -16.72 -3.98 0.08
N ALA A 117 -17.27 -3.06 -0.69
CA ALA A 117 -18.57 -3.27 -1.31
C ALA A 117 -18.58 -4.56 -2.16
N ALA A 118 -19.65 -5.35 -2.08
CA ALA A 118 -19.72 -6.67 -2.72
C ALA A 118 -19.70 -6.61 -4.26
N SER A 119 -19.91 -5.44 -4.87
CA SER A 119 -19.94 -5.26 -6.34
C SER A 119 -18.68 -4.58 -6.86
N ASN A 120 -18.00 -5.23 -7.82
CA ASN A 120 -17.00 -4.66 -8.74
C ASN A 120 -16.07 -3.58 -8.15
N THR A 121 -15.50 -3.86 -6.98
CA THR A 121 -14.62 -2.92 -6.29
C THR A 121 -13.31 -2.75 -7.06
N THR A 122 -12.91 -1.51 -7.32
CA THR A 122 -11.56 -1.17 -7.84
C THR A 122 -10.68 -0.58 -6.74
N ALA A 123 -10.97 -0.91 -5.48
CA ALA A 123 -10.21 -0.44 -4.31
C ALA A 123 -8.72 -0.82 -4.36
N TRP A 124 -8.32 -1.80 -5.17
CA TRP A 124 -6.91 -2.16 -5.41
C TRP A 124 -6.16 -1.14 -6.28
N VAL A 125 -6.86 -0.31 -7.07
CA VAL A 125 -6.24 0.61 -8.03
C VAL A 125 -5.44 1.70 -7.30
N ALA A 126 -6.03 2.36 -6.30
CA ALA A 126 -5.36 3.46 -5.61
C ALA A 126 -4.08 3.00 -4.88
N PRO A 127 -4.08 1.89 -4.10
CA PRO A 127 -2.86 1.34 -3.54
C PRO A 127 -1.81 0.97 -4.60
N CYS A 128 -2.21 0.42 -5.75
CA CYS A 128 -1.28 0.15 -6.86
C CYS A 128 -0.64 1.43 -7.42
N VAL A 129 -1.42 2.49 -7.62
CA VAL A 129 -0.92 3.80 -8.08
C VAL A 129 0.06 4.37 -7.05
N TRP A 130 -0.30 4.36 -5.76
CA TRP A 130 0.61 4.84 -4.71
C TRP A 130 1.87 4.01 -4.61
N ALA A 131 1.78 2.68 -4.67
CA ALA A 131 2.93 1.80 -4.70
C ALA A 131 3.87 2.16 -5.86
N ALA A 132 3.34 2.39 -7.06
CA ALA A 132 4.12 2.79 -8.22
C ALA A 132 4.79 4.17 -8.04
N VAL A 133 4.05 5.16 -7.55
CA VAL A 133 4.56 6.51 -7.28
C VAL A 133 5.68 6.48 -6.26
N PHE A 134 5.47 5.86 -5.09
CA PHE A 134 6.47 5.82 -4.02
C PHE A 134 7.68 4.97 -4.39
N SER A 135 7.48 3.86 -5.11
CA SER A 135 8.60 3.05 -5.60
C SER A 135 9.43 3.81 -6.64
N GLY A 136 8.77 4.56 -7.54
CA GLY A 136 9.44 5.41 -8.53
C GLY A 136 10.24 6.54 -7.87
N LEU A 137 9.66 7.20 -6.87
CA LEU A 137 10.36 8.23 -6.08
C LEU A 137 11.56 7.64 -5.34
N ALA A 138 11.41 6.48 -4.70
CA ALA A 138 12.51 5.79 -4.02
C ALA A 138 13.64 5.42 -4.99
N ALA A 139 13.30 4.94 -6.19
CA ALA A 139 14.28 4.63 -7.23
C ALA A 139 15.02 5.90 -7.69
N LEU A 140 14.31 7.01 -7.93
CA LEU A 140 14.90 8.29 -8.31
C LEU A 140 15.85 8.84 -7.24
N VAL A 141 15.44 8.79 -5.97
CA VAL A 141 16.28 9.23 -4.85
C VAL A 141 17.53 8.35 -4.74
N THR A 142 17.37 7.03 -4.83
CA THR A 142 18.52 6.12 -4.71
C THR A 142 19.50 6.32 -5.87
N TRP A 143 18.99 6.48 -7.09
CA TRP A 143 19.81 6.81 -8.26
C TRP A 143 20.54 8.14 -8.08
N PHE A 144 19.84 9.19 -7.64
CA PHE A 144 20.44 10.50 -7.42
C PHE A 144 21.56 10.45 -6.37
N VAL A 145 21.32 9.79 -5.24
CA VAL A 145 22.31 9.60 -4.18
C VAL A 145 23.51 8.83 -4.70
N ALA A 146 23.30 7.72 -5.42
CA ALA A 146 24.37 6.88 -5.95
C ALA A 146 25.26 7.61 -6.97
N HIS A 147 24.69 8.48 -7.81
CA HIS A 147 25.43 9.11 -8.91
C HIS A 147 25.91 10.54 -8.64
N HIS A 148 25.31 11.27 -7.69
CA HIS A 148 25.59 12.70 -7.50
C HIS A 148 26.13 13.04 -6.12
N VAL A 149 25.89 12.22 -5.10
CA VAL A 149 26.52 12.40 -3.79
C VAL A 149 27.89 11.73 -3.82
N ARG A 150 28.93 12.52 -4.13
CA ARG A 150 30.30 12.07 -3.92
C ARG A 150 30.51 11.90 -2.40
N PRO A 151 31.08 10.79 -1.93
CA PRO A 151 31.47 10.70 -0.53
C PRO A 151 32.46 11.83 -0.24
N VAL A 152 32.12 12.70 0.72
CA VAL A 152 33.05 13.69 1.23
C VAL A 152 34.21 12.91 1.84
N ALA A 153 35.41 13.16 1.32
CA ALA A 153 36.65 12.50 1.70
C ALA A 153 37.08 12.88 3.12
#